data_AF-A0A9N8Z4S2-F1
#
_entry.id   AF-A0A9N8Z4S2-F1
#
_cell.length_a   1.000
_cell.length_b   1.000
_cell.length_c   1.000
_cell.angle_alpha   90.00
_cell.angle_beta   90.00
_cell.angle_gamma   90.00
#
_symmetry.space_group_name_H-M   'P 1'
#
loop_
_entity.id
_entity.type
_entity.pdbx_description
1 polymer ?
#
loop_
_entity_poly.entity_id
_entity_poly.type
_entity_poly.pdbx_seq_one_letter_code
_entity_poly.pdbx_strand_id
1 'polypeptide(L)'
;MTFSLPDECIANILEHIHHYDLSTLHCALLINRRWCTEVTSLLWRQPFNVLGRIDSDHAINLVPAQRRRLLCGYRYVKLVNSYLPFLSEKTRSAFGIRLNPTNRPPTFDYPKLLRELDLSDLQTAAYYWCEAHHPVSETKGGHNNTDPEKTEYRSLADELCKLFLDRCERFDFLCFNEKEPNKYQLSQLQELYPNLYRFTPSPKCVTRLNGLVIGPTLLEQLYSTGILKHSTNVECLRIEGFCKPADYLQSFIESQRKLRKLTIDGFWVTKLQTVLPALNSQHSLTYIEFYRCWLNDIALLGNYSICQNIETLRIISCRRNLNAQYFSFTSCHFPRLKRLDFIGIKYDYRTHTSWVGTWGSPPIEELSILLTRAAGTLQEVNLGLWITDIESVLPTLMKYCTNVTRFSATLTRAEDVLILLHSLRGFTQLTELSISSLNVLSTQDVLTVYSSYRAKNMISVPSHIRKLSIDTEWTSIREPLRWLLKHCEAKLDVISWICTLNDVKQSLKIIKDYSMRIGRIVQKPHVTGNPAFPDLVRIEVKLCEEDKKAGEEEMGMTRHFF
;
A
#
# COMPACT_ATOMS: atom_id res chain seq x y z
N MET A 1 50.53 -8.61 -4.39
CA MET A 1 49.56 -9.35 -3.54
C MET A 1 48.28 -8.54 -3.51
N THR A 2 47.21 -8.99 -4.17
CA THR A 2 45.91 -8.30 -4.11
C THR A 2 45.17 -8.81 -2.88
N PHE A 3 45.02 -7.96 -1.86
CA PHE A 3 44.18 -8.25 -0.70
C PHE A 3 42.73 -8.41 -1.18
N SER A 4 42.19 -9.62 -1.07
CA SER A 4 40.75 -9.86 -1.25
C SER A 4 40.05 -9.65 0.08
N LEU A 5 38.98 -8.86 0.10
CA LEU A 5 38.07 -8.81 1.24
C LEU A 5 37.46 -10.20 1.51
N PRO A 6 37.21 -10.58 2.77
CA PRO A 6 36.40 -11.75 3.14
C PRO A 6 34.96 -11.67 2.61
N ASP A 7 34.28 -12.82 2.49
CA ASP A 7 32.89 -12.88 2.00
C ASP A 7 31.96 -12.06 2.87
N GLU A 8 32.14 -12.15 4.19
CA GLU A 8 31.32 -11.46 5.17
C GLU A 8 31.44 -9.94 5.01
N CYS A 9 32.63 -9.45 4.67
CA CYS A 9 32.85 -8.03 4.41
C CYS A 9 32.15 -7.58 3.12
N ILE A 10 32.21 -8.37 2.05
CA ILE A 10 31.54 -8.05 0.79
C ILE A 10 30.02 -8.06 1.02
N ALA A 11 29.49 -9.10 1.67
CA ALA A 11 28.07 -9.20 1.99
C ALA A 11 27.58 -8.01 2.83
N ASN A 12 28.32 -7.61 3.87
CA ASN A 12 27.99 -6.44 4.69
C ASN A 12 28.03 -5.13 3.89
N ILE A 13 29.01 -4.95 3.00
CA ILE A 13 29.04 -3.76 2.13
C ILE A 13 27.80 -3.73 1.23
N LEU A 14 27.46 -4.86 0.62
CA LEU A 14 26.33 -4.97 -0.29
C LEU A 14 24.98 -4.85 0.43
N GLU A 15 24.87 -5.24 1.69
CA GLU A 15 23.67 -5.07 2.53
C GLU A 15 23.30 -3.59 2.71
N HIS A 16 24.28 -2.70 2.67
CA HIS A 16 24.06 -1.25 2.71
C HIS A 16 23.70 -0.64 1.35
N ILE A 17 23.78 -1.40 0.26
CA ILE A 17 23.34 -0.95 -1.07
C ILE A 17 21.86 -1.27 -1.22
N HIS A 18 21.06 -0.23 -1.47
CA HIS A 18 19.63 -0.41 -1.69
C HIS A 18 19.38 -1.33 -2.90
N HIS A 19 18.51 -2.33 -2.76
CA HIS A 19 18.27 -3.35 -3.82
C HIS A 19 17.77 -2.78 -5.16
N TYR A 20 17.28 -1.54 -5.17
CA TYR A 20 16.84 -0.85 -6.38
C TYR A 20 17.92 0.08 -6.98
N ASP A 21 19.08 0.21 -6.35
CA ASP A 21 20.23 0.93 -6.92
C ASP A 21 20.97 0.03 -7.92
N LEU A 22 20.32 -0.21 -9.06
CA LEU A 22 20.84 -1.07 -10.12
C LEU A 22 22.15 -0.55 -10.72
N SER A 23 22.39 0.78 -10.65
CA SER A 23 23.63 1.38 -11.15
C SER A 23 24.82 0.96 -10.27
N THR A 24 24.69 1.13 -8.96
CA THR A 24 25.74 0.72 -8.02
C THR A 24 25.94 -0.79 -8.04
N LEU A 25 24.86 -1.58 -8.08
CA LEU A 25 24.96 -3.04 -8.22
C LEU A 25 25.62 -3.44 -9.55
N HIS A 26 25.31 -2.78 -10.66
CA HIS A 26 25.98 -3.05 -11.94
C HIS A 26 27.48 -2.78 -11.86
N CYS A 27 27.91 -1.65 -11.27
CA CYS A 27 29.33 -1.38 -11.05
C CYS A 27 29.99 -2.44 -10.16
N ALA A 28 29.28 -2.89 -9.11
CA ALA A 28 29.78 -3.91 -8.19
C ALA A 28 29.97 -5.28 -8.87
N LEU A 29 29.10 -5.66 -9.82
CA LEU A 29 29.26 -6.90 -10.62
C LEU A 29 30.62 -6.97 -11.35
N LEU A 30 31.16 -5.83 -11.75
CA LEU A 30 32.35 -5.73 -12.61
C LEU A 30 33.67 -5.75 -11.83
N ILE A 31 33.63 -5.71 -10.50
CA ILE A 31 34.85 -5.62 -9.66
C ILE A 31 35.69 -6.88 -9.80
N ASN A 32 35.13 -8.05 -9.50
CA ASN A 32 35.75 -9.36 -9.69
C ASN A 32 34.69 -10.47 -9.58
N ARG A 33 35.10 -11.72 -9.79
CA ARG A 33 34.20 -12.89 -9.75
C ARG A 33 33.44 -13.04 -8.42
N ARG A 34 34.06 -12.69 -7.30
CA ARG A 34 33.46 -12.84 -5.97
C ARG A 34 32.32 -11.85 -5.77
N TRP A 35 32.58 -10.58 -6.07
CA TRP A 35 31.55 -9.54 -6.08
C TRP A 35 30.44 -9.86 -7.09
N CYS A 36 30.81 -10.36 -8.27
CA CYS A 36 29.84 -10.79 -9.28
C CYS A 36 28.85 -11.82 -8.72
N THR A 37 29.33 -12.85 -8.02
CA THR A 37 28.47 -13.87 -7.40
C THR A 37 27.51 -13.28 -6.37
N GLU A 38 28.03 -12.51 -5.40
CA GLU A 38 27.19 -11.94 -4.34
C GLU A 38 26.16 -10.96 -4.87
N VAL A 39 26.57 -10.05 -5.75
CA VAL A 39 25.68 -9.04 -6.34
C VAL A 39 24.64 -9.69 -7.25
N THR A 40 24.98 -10.77 -7.96
CA THR A 40 24.00 -11.52 -8.77
C THR A 40 22.90 -12.09 -7.88
N SER A 41 23.22 -12.60 -6.68
CA SER A 41 22.19 -13.06 -5.75
C SER A 41 21.22 -11.96 -5.32
N LEU A 42 21.71 -10.72 -5.17
CA LEU A 42 20.90 -9.56 -4.82
C LEU A 42 20.02 -9.09 -5.98
N LEU A 43 20.59 -9.02 -7.18
CA LEU A 43 19.87 -8.61 -8.40
C LEU A 43 18.76 -9.60 -8.77
N TRP A 44 18.99 -10.91 -8.58
CA TRP A 44 18.02 -11.96 -8.86
C TRP A 44 17.11 -12.31 -7.67
N ARG A 45 17.20 -11.57 -6.56
CA ARG A 45 16.33 -11.74 -5.40
C ARG A 45 14.85 -11.53 -5.74
N GLN A 46 14.52 -10.48 -6.51
CA GLN A 46 13.15 -10.08 -6.86
C GLN A 46 13.03 -9.44 -8.27
N PRO A 47 13.51 -10.10 -9.33
CA PRO A 47 13.75 -9.46 -10.63
C PRO A 47 12.46 -8.98 -11.32
N PHE A 48 11.32 -9.63 -11.07
CA PHE A 48 10.02 -9.23 -11.63
C PHE A 48 9.52 -7.92 -11.01
N ASN A 49 9.68 -7.75 -9.69
CA ASN A 49 9.24 -6.54 -8.98
C ASN A 49 10.07 -5.33 -9.39
N VAL A 50 11.39 -5.50 -9.53
CA VAL A 50 12.31 -4.44 -9.98
C VAL A 50 11.86 -3.88 -11.33
N LEU A 51 11.49 -4.75 -12.28
CA LEU A 51 10.99 -4.31 -13.59
C LEU A 51 9.64 -3.59 -13.47
N GLY A 52 8.70 -4.15 -12.71
CA GLY A 52 7.38 -3.53 -12.50
C GLY A 52 7.48 -2.12 -11.90
N ARG A 53 8.44 -1.88 -10.99
CA ARG A 53 8.66 -0.55 -10.41
C ARG A 53 9.26 0.44 -11.37
N ILE A 54 10.28 0.04 -12.15
CA ILE A 54 10.86 0.93 -13.16
C ILE A 54 9.77 1.35 -14.16
N ASP A 55 8.89 0.43 -14.53
CA ASP A 55 7.80 0.69 -15.46
C ASP A 55 6.70 1.59 -14.87
N SER A 56 6.56 1.63 -13.54
CA SER A 56 5.67 2.54 -12.82
C SER A 56 6.24 3.95 -12.62
N ASP A 57 7.52 4.18 -12.91
CA ASP A 57 8.16 5.48 -12.72
C ASP A 57 7.58 6.55 -13.66
N HIS A 58 7.35 7.75 -13.13
CA HIS A 58 6.64 8.84 -13.78
C HIS A 58 7.31 9.31 -15.07
N ALA A 59 8.64 9.15 -15.19
CA ALA A 59 9.38 9.47 -16.41
C ALA A 59 8.97 8.58 -17.60
N ILE A 60 8.65 7.31 -17.37
CA ILE A 60 8.13 6.39 -18.40
C ILE A 60 6.65 6.68 -18.71
N ASN A 61 5.93 7.26 -17.73
CA ASN A 61 4.53 7.66 -17.90
C ASN A 61 4.33 8.84 -18.88
N LEU A 62 5.39 9.60 -19.18
CA LEU A 62 5.40 10.66 -20.20
C LEU A 62 5.64 10.14 -21.63
N VAL A 63 5.98 8.86 -21.78
CA VAL A 63 6.21 8.22 -23.08
C VAL A 63 4.85 7.72 -23.63
N PRO A 64 4.56 7.91 -24.95
CA PRO A 64 3.35 7.38 -25.57
C PRO A 64 3.15 5.89 -25.29
N ALA A 65 1.90 5.46 -25.05
CA ALA A 65 1.55 4.12 -24.61
C ALA A 65 2.17 2.99 -25.46
N GLN A 66 2.27 3.19 -26.78
CA GLN A 66 2.92 2.23 -27.69
C GLN A 66 4.43 2.07 -27.42
N ARG A 67 5.16 3.17 -27.20
CA ARG A 67 6.59 3.11 -26.88
C ARG A 67 6.85 2.54 -25.48
N ARG A 68 5.94 2.81 -24.52
CA ARG A 68 5.98 2.19 -23.19
C ARG A 68 5.83 0.67 -23.29
N ARG A 69 4.84 0.19 -24.03
CA ARG A 69 4.60 -1.25 -24.25
C ARG A 69 5.83 -1.96 -24.83
N LEU A 70 6.51 -1.34 -25.80
CA LEU A 70 7.74 -1.88 -26.39
C LEU A 70 8.93 -1.94 -25.41
N LEU A 71 9.15 -0.87 -24.64
CA LEU A 71 10.27 -0.79 -23.68
C LEU A 71 10.08 -1.74 -22.48
N CYS A 72 8.89 -1.74 -21.87
CA CYS A 72 8.54 -2.62 -20.75
C CYS A 72 8.55 -4.08 -21.20
N GLY A 73 7.89 -4.38 -22.33
CA GLY A 73 7.82 -5.74 -22.88
C GLY A 73 9.20 -6.33 -23.17
N TYR A 74 10.12 -5.55 -23.76
CA TYR A 74 11.47 -6.03 -24.05
C TYR A 74 12.26 -6.46 -22.81
N ARG A 75 12.11 -5.75 -21.68
CA ARG A 75 12.78 -6.11 -20.42
C ARG A 75 12.24 -7.41 -19.84
N TYR A 76 10.91 -7.56 -19.84
CA TYR A 76 10.28 -8.80 -19.42
C TYR A 76 10.66 -9.99 -20.31
N VAL A 77 10.70 -9.79 -21.64
CA VAL A 77 11.16 -10.81 -22.60
C VAL A 77 12.58 -11.29 -22.26
N LYS A 78 13.51 -10.36 -22.02
CA LYS A 78 14.89 -10.69 -21.61
C LYS A 78 14.95 -11.45 -20.29
N LEU A 79 14.13 -11.05 -19.32
CA LEU A 79 14.06 -11.72 -18.03
C LEU A 79 13.57 -13.16 -18.19
N VAL A 80 12.47 -13.37 -18.91
CA VAL A 80 11.93 -14.71 -19.19
C VAL A 80 12.94 -15.56 -19.95
N ASN A 81 13.63 -15.00 -20.96
CA ASN A 81 14.70 -15.67 -21.70
C ASN A 81 15.82 -16.20 -20.80
N SER A 82 16.07 -15.56 -19.65
CA SER A 82 17.07 -16.00 -18.69
C SER A 82 16.66 -17.27 -17.94
N TYR A 83 15.36 -17.60 -17.91
CA TYR A 83 14.82 -18.79 -17.25
C TYR A 83 14.52 -19.96 -18.20
N LEU A 84 14.35 -19.69 -19.50
CA LEU A 84 14.02 -20.74 -20.49
C LEU A 84 15.01 -21.92 -20.54
N PRO A 85 16.33 -21.73 -20.36
CA PRO A 85 17.28 -22.85 -20.34
C PRO A 85 16.98 -23.88 -19.24
N PHE A 86 16.32 -23.46 -18.16
CA PHE A 86 16.01 -24.30 -17.00
C PHE A 86 14.66 -25.02 -17.11
N LEU A 87 13.84 -24.69 -18.10
CA LEU A 87 12.59 -25.39 -18.37
C LEU A 87 12.86 -26.80 -18.93
N SER A 88 11.91 -27.71 -18.68
CA SER A 88 11.97 -29.06 -19.23
C SER A 88 11.93 -29.04 -20.76
N GLU A 89 12.53 -30.05 -21.41
CA GLU A 89 12.48 -30.16 -22.87
C GLU A 89 11.04 -30.23 -23.40
N LYS A 90 10.16 -30.95 -22.69
CA LYS A 90 8.73 -31.01 -22.99
C LYS A 90 8.10 -29.63 -23.00
N THR A 91 8.35 -28.83 -21.96
CA THR A 91 7.83 -27.46 -21.84
C THR A 91 8.38 -26.58 -22.97
N ARG A 92 9.69 -26.62 -23.22
CA ARG A 92 10.32 -25.83 -24.28
C ARG A 92 9.73 -26.15 -25.65
N SER A 93 9.55 -27.43 -25.96
CA SER A 93 8.95 -27.87 -27.22
C SER A 93 7.49 -27.43 -27.36
N ALA A 94 6.71 -27.46 -26.27
CA ALA A 94 5.31 -27.03 -26.28
C ALA A 94 5.14 -25.53 -26.62
N PHE A 95 6.10 -24.69 -26.23
CA PHE A 95 6.11 -23.25 -26.52
C PHE A 95 6.99 -22.87 -27.73
N GLY A 96 7.46 -23.85 -28.52
CA GLY A 96 8.34 -23.59 -29.67
C GLY A 96 9.69 -22.94 -29.31
N ILE A 97 10.13 -23.05 -28.05
CA ILE A 97 11.35 -22.43 -27.55
C ILE A 97 12.57 -23.17 -28.10
N ARG A 98 13.27 -22.53 -29.03
CA ARG A 98 14.54 -23.02 -29.56
C ARG A 98 15.69 -22.37 -28.81
N LEU A 99 16.38 -23.15 -27.98
CA LEU A 99 17.65 -22.69 -27.42
C LEU A 99 18.69 -22.70 -28.54
N ASN A 100 19.37 -21.58 -28.72
CA ASN A 100 20.47 -21.53 -29.67
C ASN A 100 21.59 -22.46 -29.17
N PRO A 101 21.99 -23.49 -29.92
CA PRO A 101 23.02 -24.44 -29.49
C PRO A 101 24.39 -23.78 -29.29
N THR A 102 24.60 -22.57 -29.81
CA THR A 102 25.82 -21.77 -29.59
C THR A 102 25.81 -21.01 -28.26
N ASN A 103 24.68 -20.94 -27.55
CA ASN A 103 24.61 -20.28 -26.25
C ASN A 103 25.29 -21.15 -25.21
N ARG A 104 26.30 -20.57 -24.54
CA ARG A 104 26.89 -21.17 -23.34
C ARG A 104 25.80 -21.39 -22.28
N PRO A 105 25.92 -22.44 -21.44
CA PRO A 105 25.00 -22.61 -20.32
C PRO A 105 25.01 -21.34 -19.46
N PRO A 106 23.86 -20.98 -18.84
CA PRO A 106 23.80 -19.86 -17.92
C PRO A 106 24.90 -19.95 -16.86
N THR A 107 25.57 -18.83 -16.61
CA THR A 107 26.65 -18.75 -15.60
C THR A 107 26.16 -19.08 -14.19
N PHE A 108 24.90 -18.74 -13.89
CA PHE A 108 24.28 -18.93 -12.59
C PHE A 108 22.97 -19.70 -12.74
N ASP A 109 22.60 -20.47 -11.72
CA ASP A 109 21.28 -21.12 -11.61
C ASP A 109 20.26 -20.08 -11.12
N TYR A 110 19.85 -19.17 -12.00
CA TYR A 110 18.99 -18.03 -11.67
C TYR A 110 17.71 -18.41 -10.90
N PRO A 111 17.01 -19.53 -11.19
CA PRO A 111 15.87 -19.97 -10.38
C PRO A 111 16.19 -20.14 -8.89
N LYS A 112 17.41 -20.56 -8.53
CA LYS A 112 17.82 -20.76 -7.11
C LYS A 112 18.03 -19.45 -6.35
N LEU A 113 18.33 -18.36 -7.07
CA LEU A 113 18.65 -17.07 -6.50
C LEU A 113 17.39 -16.26 -6.14
N LEU A 114 16.23 -16.67 -6.66
CA LEU A 114 14.95 -16.02 -6.40
C LEU A 114 14.57 -16.11 -4.91
N ARG A 115 14.13 -15.01 -4.32
CA ARG A 115 13.62 -14.97 -2.93
C ARG A 115 12.22 -14.40 -2.82
N GLU A 116 11.79 -13.59 -3.78
CA GLU A 116 10.47 -12.98 -3.78
C GLU A 116 9.81 -13.21 -5.14
N LEU A 117 8.57 -13.70 -5.12
CA LEU A 117 7.80 -13.97 -6.32
C LEU A 117 6.40 -13.38 -6.20
N ASP A 118 6.06 -12.50 -7.14
CA ASP A 118 4.70 -12.03 -7.38
C ASP A 118 4.19 -12.66 -8.68
N LEU A 119 3.09 -13.42 -8.57
CA LEU A 119 2.53 -14.11 -9.72
C LEU A 119 1.91 -13.17 -10.73
N SER A 120 1.39 -12.01 -10.31
CA SER A 120 0.88 -11.01 -11.26
C SER A 120 2.01 -10.46 -12.13
N ASP A 121 3.18 -10.21 -11.54
CA ASP A 121 4.34 -9.75 -12.30
C ASP A 121 4.91 -10.86 -13.18
N LEU A 122 4.90 -12.12 -12.73
CA LEU A 122 5.29 -13.28 -13.53
C LEU A 122 4.35 -13.47 -14.74
N GLN A 123 3.04 -13.38 -14.53
CA GLN A 123 2.05 -13.45 -15.61
C GLN A 123 2.24 -12.31 -16.61
N THR A 124 2.49 -11.09 -16.12
CA THR A 124 2.81 -9.94 -16.97
C THR A 124 4.06 -10.22 -17.82
N ALA A 125 5.09 -10.82 -17.21
CA ALA A 125 6.30 -11.19 -17.91
C ALA A 125 6.08 -12.25 -19.00
N ALA A 126 5.33 -13.30 -18.67
CA ALA A 126 4.96 -14.35 -19.60
C ALA A 126 4.10 -13.82 -20.75
N TYR A 127 3.16 -12.93 -20.47
CA TYR A 127 2.32 -12.27 -21.49
C TYR A 127 3.18 -11.53 -22.51
N TYR A 128 4.09 -10.65 -22.07
CA TYR A 128 4.97 -9.92 -22.98
C TYR A 128 5.91 -10.85 -23.77
N TRP A 129 6.35 -11.95 -23.15
CA TRP A 129 7.16 -12.94 -23.85
C TRP A 129 6.38 -13.62 -24.97
N CYS A 130 5.16 -14.09 -24.69
CA CYS A 130 4.29 -14.72 -25.69
C CYS A 130 3.95 -13.74 -26.83
N GLU A 131 3.56 -12.50 -26.50
CA GLU A 131 3.23 -11.47 -27.50
C GLU A 131 4.41 -11.21 -28.46
N ALA A 132 5.65 -11.20 -27.97
CA ALA A 132 6.84 -10.96 -28.78
C ALA A 132 7.21 -12.12 -29.73
N HIS A 133 6.81 -13.35 -29.41
CA HIS A 133 7.15 -14.55 -30.18
C HIS A 133 5.97 -15.12 -30.98
N HIS A 134 4.76 -14.67 -30.68
CA HIS A 134 3.52 -14.96 -31.39
C HIS A 134 2.78 -13.63 -31.68
N PRO A 135 3.33 -12.75 -32.53
CA PRO A 135 2.68 -11.47 -32.84
C PRO A 135 1.34 -11.73 -33.53
N VAL A 136 0.27 -11.20 -32.92
CA VAL A 136 -1.10 -11.28 -33.42
C VAL A 136 -1.15 -10.76 -34.86
N SER A 137 -1.73 -11.53 -35.78
CA SER A 137 -2.16 -10.96 -37.06
C SER A 137 -3.37 -10.07 -36.77
N GLU A 138 -3.30 -8.78 -37.13
CA GLU A 138 -4.31 -7.74 -36.82
C GLU A 138 -5.75 -8.02 -37.33
N THR A 139 -6.04 -9.22 -37.82
CA THR A 139 -7.31 -9.60 -38.39
C THR A 139 -8.09 -10.51 -37.45
N LYS A 140 -8.82 -9.93 -36.49
CA LYS A 140 -10.25 -10.23 -36.18
C LYS A 140 -10.68 -9.56 -34.87
N GLY A 141 -11.39 -8.45 -35.01
CA GLY A 141 -12.22 -7.90 -33.94
C GLY A 141 -13.37 -8.87 -33.64
N GLY A 142 -13.24 -9.64 -32.56
CA GLY A 142 -14.30 -10.52 -32.06
C GLY A 142 -14.11 -10.77 -30.57
N HIS A 143 -14.93 -10.10 -29.74
CA HIS A 143 -14.96 -10.26 -28.29
C HIS A 143 -15.57 -11.60 -27.85
N ASN A 144 -14.93 -12.73 -28.16
CA ASN A 144 -15.27 -14.02 -27.54
C ASN A 144 -14.24 -14.34 -26.45
N ASN A 145 -14.73 -14.63 -25.24
CA ASN A 145 -13.93 -14.80 -24.01
C ASN A 145 -13.06 -16.08 -23.98
N THR A 146 -13.18 -16.97 -24.96
CA THR A 146 -12.34 -18.17 -25.13
C THR A 146 -11.22 -17.87 -26.12
N ASP A 147 -10.34 -16.97 -25.71
CA ASP A 147 -9.21 -16.54 -26.53
C ASP A 147 -8.04 -17.51 -26.31
N PRO A 148 -7.62 -18.31 -27.32
CA PRO A 148 -6.51 -19.25 -27.17
C PRO A 148 -5.23 -18.57 -26.66
N GLU A 149 -5.02 -17.29 -27.00
CA GLU A 149 -3.89 -16.47 -26.55
C GLU A 149 -3.85 -16.27 -25.03
N LYS A 150 -5.02 -16.18 -24.36
CA LYS A 150 -5.09 -16.09 -22.90
C LYS A 150 -4.63 -17.37 -22.21
N THR A 151 -4.68 -18.50 -22.91
CA THR A 151 -4.35 -19.81 -22.37
C THR A 151 -2.84 -20.07 -22.43
N GLU A 152 -2.16 -19.56 -23.46
CA GLU A 152 -0.73 -19.81 -23.69
C GLU A 152 0.17 -19.13 -22.65
N TYR A 153 0.04 -17.82 -22.41
CA TYR A 153 0.92 -17.16 -21.44
C TYR A 153 0.65 -17.61 -19.99
N ARG A 154 -0.60 -17.97 -19.65
CA ARG A 154 -0.94 -18.56 -18.34
C ARG A 154 -0.23 -19.89 -18.16
N SER A 155 -0.19 -20.71 -19.21
CA SER A 155 0.53 -21.98 -19.21
C SER A 155 2.04 -21.78 -19.06
N LEU A 156 2.63 -20.75 -19.70
CA LEU A 156 4.05 -20.43 -19.52
C LEU A 156 4.33 -19.94 -18.09
N ALA A 157 3.50 -19.05 -17.56
CA ALA A 157 3.61 -18.57 -16.19
C ALA A 157 3.50 -19.71 -15.17
N ASP A 158 2.59 -20.67 -15.39
CA ASP A 158 2.47 -21.88 -14.58
C ASP A 158 3.78 -22.69 -14.57
N GLU A 159 4.36 -22.93 -15.74
CA GLU A 159 5.58 -23.72 -15.86
C GLU A 159 6.79 -23.01 -15.24
N LEU A 160 6.88 -21.69 -15.37
CA LEU A 160 7.88 -20.89 -14.68
C LEU A 160 7.65 -20.89 -13.15
N CYS A 161 6.40 -20.80 -12.70
CA CYS A 161 6.06 -20.88 -11.28
C CYS A 161 6.47 -22.22 -10.68
N LYS A 162 6.17 -23.34 -11.37
CA LYS A 162 6.62 -24.69 -10.98
C LYS A 162 8.14 -24.77 -10.92
N LEU A 163 8.83 -24.26 -11.94
CA LEU A 163 10.30 -24.20 -11.96
C LEU A 163 10.84 -23.50 -10.71
N PHE A 164 10.25 -22.35 -10.34
CA PHE A 164 10.68 -21.59 -9.17
C PHE A 164 10.36 -22.32 -7.87
N LEU A 165 9.15 -22.85 -7.71
CA LEU A 165 8.77 -23.59 -6.52
C LEU A 165 9.58 -24.88 -6.32
N ASP A 166 10.04 -25.52 -7.41
CA ASP A 166 10.90 -26.71 -7.37
C ASP A 166 12.37 -26.38 -7.06
N ARG A 167 12.92 -25.37 -7.75
CA ARG A 167 14.37 -25.09 -7.70
C ARG A 167 14.76 -24.05 -6.66
N CYS A 168 13.87 -23.16 -6.28
CA CYS A 168 14.18 -22.15 -5.28
C CYS A 168 14.48 -22.82 -3.94
N GLU A 169 15.64 -22.52 -3.36
CA GLU A 169 16.02 -23.09 -2.07
C GLU A 169 15.17 -22.53 -0.93
N ARG A 170 14.71 -21.28 -1.08
CA ARG A 170 14.01 -20.51 -0.05
C ARG A 170 13.36 -19.26 -0.65
N PHE A 171 12.08 -19.08 -0.40
CA PHE A 171 11.38 -17.80 -0.54
C PHE A 171 11.33 -17.06 0.79
N ASP A 172 11.52 -15.75 0.72
CA ASP A 172 11.26 -14.81 1.80
C ASP A 172 9.84 -14.22 1.66
N PHE A 173 9.36 -14.03 0.42
CA PHE A 173 8.03 -13.48 0.14
C PHE A 173 7.37 -14.18 -1.05
N LEU A 174 6.09 -14.53 -0.91
CA LEU A 174 5.27 -15.06 -2.00
C LEU A 174 3.98 -14.26 -2.10
N CYS A 175 3.66 -13.82 -3.32
CA CYS A 175 2.43 -13.10 -3.61
C CYS A 175 1.67 -13.79 -4.74
N PHE A 176 0.56 -14.40 -4.36
CA PHE A 176 -0.42 -15.00 -5.24
C PHE A 176 -1.64 -14.07 -5.33
N ASN A 177 -1.40 -12.81 -5.67
CA ASN A 177 -2.48 -11.84 -5.84
C ASN A 177 -3.33 -12.24 -7.05
N GLU A 178 -4.57 -12.58 -6.79
CA GLU A 178 -5.60 -12.65 -7.81
C GLU A 178 -6.10 -11.23 -8.04
N LYS A 179 -5.41 -10.44 -8.89
CA LYS A 179 -5.93 -9.14 -9.30
C LYS A 179 -7.32 -9.38 -9.87
N GLU A 180 -8.33 -8.91 -9.14
CA GLU A 180 -9.75 -9.26 -9.29
C GLU A 180 -10.14 -9.46 -10.77
N PRO A 181 -10.52 -10.67 -11.22
CA PRO A 181 -11.44 -10.73 -12.34
C PRO A 181 -12.70 -10.01 -11.89
N ASN A 182 -13.19 -9.07 -12.71
CA ASN A 182 -14.43 -8.33 -12.46
C ASN A 182 -15.48 -9.22 -11.76
N LYS A 183 -16.14 -8.68 -10.73
CA LYS A 183 -17.11 -9.25 -9.75
C LYS A 183 -18.07 -10.37 -10.17
N TYR A 184 -18.13 -10.74 -11.44
CA TYR A 184 -19.08 -11.66 -12.05
C TYR A 184 -18.46 -12.94 -12.64
N GLN A 185 -17.17 -13.24 -12.44
CA GLN A 185 -16.52 -14.44 -13.02
C GLN A 185 -15.89 -15.39 -11.98
N LEU A 186 -16.63 -15.72 -10.93
CA LEU A 186 -16.25 -16.71 -9.91
C LEU A 186 -15.98 -18.13 -10.49
N SER A 187 -16.62 -18.50 -11.60
CA SER A 187 -16.38 -19.80 -12.25
C SER A 187 -15.02 -19.92 -12.94
N GLN A 188 -14.31 -18.81 -13.16
CA GLN A 188 -13.01 -18.79 -13.84
C GLN A 188 -11.80 -18.82 -12.89
N LEU A 189 -12.01 -18.73 -11.57
CA LEU A 189 -10.90 -18.77 -10.60
C LEU A 189 -10.24 -20.16 -10.52
N GLN A 190 -11.00 -21.23 -10.72
CA GLN A 190 -10.44 -22.59 -10.88
C GLN A 190 -9.61 -22.74 -12.17
N GLU A 191 -9.76 -21.81 -13.13
CA GLU A 191 -9.06 -21.82 -14.41
C GLU A 191 -7.81 -20.91 -14.45
N LEU A 192 -7.52 -20.15 -13.38
CA LEU A 192 -6.35 -19.26 -13.38
C LEU A 192 -5.03 -20.03 -13.24
N TYR A 193 -5.05 -21.15 -12.51
CA TYR A 193 -3.86 -21.97 -12.24
C TYR A 193 -4.15 -23.49 -12.29
N PRO A 194 -4.72 -24.00 -13.39
CA PRO A 194 -5.12 -25.39 -13.52
C PRO A 194 -3.90 -26.33 -13.66
N ASN A 195 -2.68 -25.91 -13.38
CA ASN A 195 -1.55 -26.83 -13.36
C ASN A 195 -0.81 -26.85 -12.03
N LEU A 196 -1.08 -25.89 -11.14
CA LEU A 196 -0.57 -25.90 -9.77
C LEU A 196 -1.25 -26.99 -8.93
N TYR A 197 -2.48 -27.40 -9.25
CA TYR A 197 -3.21 -28.42 -8.47
C TYR A 197 -2.59 -29.83 -8.48
N ARG A 198 -1.77 -30.16 -9.48
CA ARG A 198 -1.07 -31.47 -9.55
C ARG A 198 0.38 -31.39 -9.12
N PHE A 199 0.84 -30.20 -8.77
CA PHE A 199 2.26 -29.96 -8.53
C PHE A 199 2.54 -30.02 -7.03
N THR A 200 3.51 -30.85 -6.65
CA THR A 200 3.94 -31.04 -5.26
C THR A 200 5.43 -30.66 -5.15
N PRO A 201 5.76 -29.36 -5.05
CA PRO A 201 7.13 -28.90 -4.89
C PRO A 201 7.74 -29.39 -3.59
N SER A 202 9.06 -29.32 -3.52
CA SER A 202 9.78 -29.50 -2.26
C SER A 202 9.32 -28.47 -1.23
N PRO A 203 8.91 -28.86 -0.01
CA PRO A 203 8.47 -27.92 1.01
C PRO A 203 9.60 -27.02 1.52
N LYS A 204 10.86 -27.34 1.20
CA LYS A 204 12.05 -26.59 1.63
C LYS A 204 11.95 -25.11 1.28
N CYS A 205 11.40 -24.79 0.11
CA CYS A 205 11.33 -23.43 -0.42
C CYS A 205 10.43 -22.51 0.43
N VAL A 206 9.47 -23.03 1.20
CA VAL A 206 8.55 -22.21 2.03
C VAL A 206 8.83 -22.28 3.53
N THR A 207 9.81 -23.07 3.99
CA THR A 207 10.10 -23.24 5.43
C THR A 207 10.50 -21.95 6.16
N ARG A 208 11.04 -20.97 5.42
CA ARG A 208 11.47 -19.66 5.95
C ARG A 208 10.73 -18.50 5.28
N LEU A 209 9.52 -18.77 4.81
CA LEU A 209 8.64 -17.75 4.24
C LEU A 209 8.28 -16.72 5.32
N ASN A 210 8.64 -15.46 5.09
CA ASN A 210 8.37 -14.36 6.02
C ASN A 210 7.08 -13.63 5.65
N GLY A 211 6.74 -13.54 4.36
CA GLY A 211 5.50 -12.91 3.93
C GLY A 211 4.74 -13.72 2.88
N LEU A 212 3.42 -13.72 3.00
CA LEU A 212 2.52 -14.42 2.12
C LEU A 212 1.31 -13.54 1.80
N VAL A 213 1.05 -13.32 0.52
CA VAL A 213 -0.21 -12.79 0.00
C VAL A 213 -0.89 -13.91 -0.77
N ILE A 214 -2.09 -14.31 -0.39
CA ILE A 214 -2.72 -15.48 -1.00
C ILE A 214 -4.25 -15.42 -0.99
N GLY A 215 -4.86 -15.88 -2.08
CA GLY A 215 -6.30 -16.13 -2.15
C GLY A 215 -6.71 -17.41 -1.40
N PRO A 216 -7.91 -17.47 -0.81
CA PRO A 216 -8.33 -18.60 0.02
C PRO A 216 -8.39 -19.93 -0.73
N THR A 217 -8.79 -19.92 -2.01
CA THR A 217 -8.82 -21.12 -2.87
C THR A 217 -7.43 -21.70 -3.05
N LEU A 218 -6.44 -20.85 -3.36
CA LEU A 218 -5.07 -21.30 -3.53
C LEU A 218 -4.43 -21.69 -2.19
N LEU A 219 -4.78 -21.02 -1.10
CA LEU A 219 -4.35 -21.41 0.25
C LEU A 219 -4.79 -22.83 0.57
N GLU A 220 -6.07 -23.16 0.36
CA GLU A 220 -6.60 -24.50 0.55
C GLU A 220 -5.83 -25.53 -0.30
N GLN A 221 -5.54 -25.21 -1.56
CA GLN A 221 -4.78 -26.08 -2.46
C GLN A 221 -3.33 -26.29 -1.99
N LEU A 222 -2.59 -25.22 -1.71
CA LEU A 222 -1.19 -25.31 -1.29
C LEU A 222 -1.05 -25.88 0.13
N TYR A 223 -2.07 -25.75 0.97
CA TYR A 223 -2.09 -26.34 2.29
C TYR A 223 -2.47 -27.84 2.25
N SER A 224 -3.44 -28.23 1.43
CA SER A 224 -3.85 -29.64 1.26
C SER A 224 -2.74 -30.49 0.63
N THR A 225 -1.98 -29.93 -0.32
CA THR A 225 -0.75 -30.56 -0.88
C THR A 225 0.40 -30.65 0.12
N GLY A 226 0.29 -30.02 1.29
CA GLY A 226 1.28 -30.07 2.37
C GLY A 226 2.39 -29.03 2.27
N ILE A 227 2.50 -28.28 1.17
CA ILE A 227 3.55 -27.27 0.94
C ILE A 227 3.56 -26.26 2.08
N LEU A 228 2.42 -25.60 2.31
CA LEU A 228 2.31 -24.55 3.32
C LEU A 228 2.27 -25.06 4.76
N LYS A 229 2.07 -26.37 5.00
CA LYS A 229 2.16 -26.96 6.35
C LYS A 229 3.55 -26.82 6.97
N HIS A 230 4.57 -26.65 6.15
CA HIS A 230 5.95 -26.44 6.60
C HIS A 230 6.29 -24.96 6.82
N SER A 231 5.41 -24.04 6.40
CA SER A 231 5.56 -22.61 6.61
C SER A 231 4.96 -22.24 7.98
N THR A 232 5.83 -22.11 8.99
CA THR A 232 5.43 -21.86 10.40
C THR A 232 5.96 -20.53 10.96
N ASN A 233 6.63 -19.73 10.12
CA ASN A 233 7.32 -18.51 10.53
C ASN A 233 6.88 -17.27 9.73
N VAL A 234 5.68 -17.30 9.13
CA VAL A 234 5.17 -16.13 8.40
C VAL A 234 4.96 -14.98 9.39
N GLU A 235 5.56 -13.83 9.09
CA GLU A 235 5.44 -12.61 9.88
C GLU A 235 4.36 -11.67 9.31
N CYS A 236 4.20 -11.64 7.98
CA CYS A 236 3.22 -10.85 7.25
C CYS A 236 2.30 -11.75 6.43
N LEU A 237 1.03 -11.87 6.83
CA LEU A 237 0.01 -12.59 6.08
C LEU A 237 -1.03 -11.60 5.53
N ARG A 238 -1.27 -11.63 4.23
CA ARG A 238 -2.41 -10.97 3.59
C ARG A 238 -3.26 -12.02 2.88
N ILE A 239 -4.55 -12.01 3.16
CA ILE A 239 -5.52 -12.91 2.54
C ILE A 239 -6.43 -12.05 1.68
N GLU A 240 -6.50 -12.37 0.38
CA GLU A 240 -7.26 -11.58 -0.60
C GLU A 240 -8.43 -12.39 -1.17
N GLY A 241 -9.58 -11.76 -1.36
CA GLY A 241 -10.71 -12.34 -2.08
C GLY A 241 -11.74 -13.10 -1.23
N PHE A 242 -12.62 -13.84 -1.91
CA PHE A 242 -13.79 -14.47 -1.31
C PHE A 242 -13.46 -15.86 -0.75
N CYS A 243 -13.60 -16.03 0.56
CA CYS A 243 -13.40 -17.33 1.21
C CYS A 243 -14.75 -18.04 1.36
N LYS A 244 -14.78 -19.38 1.20
CA LYS A 244 -15.74 -20.24 1.92
C LYS A 244 -15.14 -20.51 3.31
N PRO A 245 -15.93 -20.80 4.36
CA PRO A 245 -15.35 -21.23 5.63
C PRO A 245 -14.37 -22.38 5.38
N ALA A 246 -13.09 -22.17 5.63
CA ALA A 246 -12.06 -23.16 5.35
C ALA A 246 -11.24 -23.36 6.62
N ASP A 247 -11.40 -24.52 7.23
CA ASP A 247 -10.61 -24.99 8.38
C ASP A 247 -9.10 -24.87 8.13
N TYR A 248 -8.69 -24.89 6.85
CA TYR A 248 -7.31 -24.68 6.41
C TYR A 248 -6.76 -23.30 6.74
N LEU A 249 -7.56 -22.23 6.59
CA LEU A 249 -7.10 -20.89 6.91
C LEU A 249 -6.88 -20.75 8.42
N GLN A 250 -7.83 -21.28 9.20
CA GLN A 250 -7.72 -21.33 10.66
C GLN A 250 -6.46 -22.08 11.08
N SER A 251 -6.29 -23.31 10.56
CA SER A 251 -5.13 -24.17 10.85
C SER A 251 -3.80 -23.52 10.42
N PHE A 252 -3.78 -22.85 9.27
CA PHE A 252 -2.58 -22.19 8.78
C PHE A 252 -2.18 -21.03 9.69
N ILE A 253 -3.13 -20.18 10.09
CA ILE A 253 -2.86 -19.10 11.04
C ILE A 253 -2.36 -19.67 12.37
N GLU A 254 -3.04 -20.68 12.92
CA GLU A 254 -2.66 -21.31 14.19
C GLU A 254 -1.25 -21.92 14.18
N SER A 255 -0.79 -22.39 13.02
CA SER A 255 0.55 -22.95 12.86
C SER A 255 1.67 -21.90 12.84
N GLN A 256 1.34 -20.60 12.71
CA GLN A 256 2.34 -19.53 12.67
C GLN A 256 2.85 -19.18 14.07
N ARG A 257 4.17 -19.04 14.19
CA ARG A 257 4.86 -18.72 15.45
C ARG A 257 5.32 -17.26 15.55
N LYS A 258 5.32 -16.54 14.43
CA LYS A 258 5.90 -15.19 14.33
C LYS A 258 4.98 -14.18 13.67
N LEU A 259 3.69 -14.49 13.52
CA LEU A 259 2.76 -13.63 12.81
C LEU A 259 2.65 -12.28 13.53
N ARG A 260 3.07 -11.19 12.87
CA ARG A 260 3.06 -9.82 13.39
C ARG A 260 2.01 -8.95 12.71
N LYS A 261 1.77 -9.20 11.43
CA LYS A 261 0.83 -8.46 10.59
C LYS A 261 -0.12 -9.38 9.88
N LEU A 262 -1.41 -9.12 10.06
CA LEU A 262 -2.50 -9.77 9.34
C LEU A 262 -3.33 -8.73 8.60
N THR A 263 -3.51 -8.94 7.30
CA THR A 263 -4.44 -8.17 6.47
C THR A 263 -5.48 -9.12 5.86
N ILE A 264 -6.75 -8.79 6.03
CA ILE A 264 -7.87 -9.53 5.44
C ILE A 264 -8.55 -8.58 4.44
N ASP A 265 -8.58 -8.96 3.17
CA ASP A 265 -9.05 -8.12 2.07
C ASP A 265 -10.16 -8.81 1.27
N GLY A 266 -11.30 -8.14 1.08
CA GLY A 266 -12.32 -8.56 0.10
C GLY A 266 -13.25 -9.69 0.57
N PHE A 267 -13.35 -9.92 1.89
CA PHE A 267 -14.28 -10.88 2.49
C PHE A 267 -15.72 -10.33 2.51
N TRP A 268 -16.38 -10.33 1.35
CA TRP A 268 -17.78 -9.88 1.26
C TRP A 268 -18.82 -10.96 1.58
N VAL A 269 -18.41 -12.23 1.69
CA VAL A 269 -19.34 -13.38 1.77
C VAL A 269 -19.07 -14.27 3.00
N THR A 270 -17.87 -14.21 3.57
CA THR A 270 -17.48 -15.05 4.71
C THR A 270 -17.56 -14.31 6.03
N LYS A 271 -18.03 -15.03 7.05
CA LYS A 271 -18.08 -14.56 8.44
C LYS A 271 -16.67 -14.53 9.00
N LEU A 272 -16.27 -13.38 9.59
CA LEU A 272 -14.98 -13.25 10.30
C LEU A 272 -14.82 -14.32 11.40
N GLN A 273 -15.94 -14.84 11.91
CA GLN A 273 -16.00 -15.90 12.93
C GLN A 273 -15.08 -17.11 12.66
N THR A 274 -14.70 -17.40 11.41
CA THR A 274 -13.81 -18.53 11.08
C THR A 274 -12.34 -18.22 11.31
N VAL A 275 -11.96 -16.95 11.19
CA VAL A 275 -10.58 -16.48 11.34
C VAL A 275 -10.31 -16.09 12.79
N LEU A 276 -11.29 -15.46 13.45
CA LEU A 276 -11.13 -14.91 14.79
C LEU A 276 -10.67 -15.93 15.85
N PRO A 277 -11.14 -17.20 15.89
CA PRO A 277 -10.64 -18.18 16.83
C PRO A 277 -9.13 -18.47 16.67
N ALA A 278 -8.65 -18.59 15.43
CA ALA A 278 -7.23 -18.85 15.16
C ALA A 278 -6.32 -17.74 15.71
N LEU A 279 -6.81 -16.51 15.73
CA LEU A 279 -6.07 -15.36 16.24
C LEU A 279 -5.70 -15.52 17.72
N ASN A 280 -6.45 -16.29 18.51
CA ASN A 280 -6.12 -16.46 19.93
C ASN A 280 -4.78 -17.15 20.18
N SER A 281 -4.25 -17.89 19.20
CA SER A 281 -2.92 -18.50 19.24
C SER A 281 -1.78 -17.53 18.89
N GLN A 282 -2.10 -16.33 18.40
CA GLN A 282 -1.15 -15.41 17.77
C GLN A 282 -0.72 -14.28 18.70
N HIS A 283 0.11 -14.60 19.70
CA HIS A 283 0.58 -13.64 20.69
C HIS A 283 1.55 -12.58 20.15
N SER A 284 2.21 -12.85 19.01
CA SER A 284 3.12 -11.90 18.36
C SER A 284 2.42 -10.84 17.50
N LEU A 285 1.11 -10.95 17.32
CA LEU A 285 0.38 -10.07 16.41
C LEU A 285 0.32 -8.65 16.98
N THR A 286 0.75 -7.67 16.19
CA THR A 286 0.76 -6.24 16.54
C THR A 286 -0.04 -5.40 15.54
N TYR A 287 -0.38 -5.95 14.39
CA TYR A 287 -1.08 -5.24 13.31
C TYR A 287 -2.22 -6.09 12.75
N ILE A 288 -3.43 -5.51 12.73
CA ILE A 288 -4.59 -6.07 12.04
C ILE A 288 -5.17 -5.03 11.08
N GLU A 289 -5.43 -5.45 9.85
CA GLU A 289 -6.16 -4.67 8.87
C GLU A 289 -7.31 -5.47 8.27
N PHE A 290 -8.51 -4.91 8.36
CA PHE A 290 -9.69 -5.33 7.62
C PHE A 290 -9.91 -4.36 6.48
N TYR A 291 -9.80 -4.84 5.24
CA TYR A 291 -10.03 -4.05 4.05
C TYR A 291 -11.19 -4.66 3.25
N ARG A 292 -12.21 -3.87 2.92
CA ARG A 292 -13.36 -4.36 2.12
C ARG A 292 -14.08 -5.58 2.72
N CYS A 293 -14.05 -5.74 4.04
CA CYS A 293 -14.68 -6.87 4.77
C CYS A 293 -16.10 -6.55 5.27
N TRP A 294 -16.92 -7.58 5.49
CA TRP A 294 -18.16 -7.49 6.27
C TRP A 294 -17.88 -7.67 7.76
N LEU A 295 -18.23 -6.69 8.58
CA LEU A 295 -17.85 -6.62 10.00
C LEU A 295 -18.94 -7.12 10.97
N ASN A 296 -19.92 -7.89 10.50
CA ASN A 296 -21.07 -8.28 11.33
C ASN A 296 -20.67 -9.03 12.60
N ASP A 297 -19.57 -9.77 12.59
CA ASP A 297 -19.11 -10.58 13.73
C ASP A 297 -17.88 -9.97 14.43
N ILE A 298 -17.60 -8.67 14.22
CA ILE A 298 -16.39 -8.04 14.74
C ILE A 298 -16.34 -8.00 16.26
N ALA A 299 -17.49 -8.00 16.94
CA ALA A 299 -17.56 -8.05 18.41
C ALA A 299 -16.88 -9.27 19.02
N LEU A 300 -16.76 -10.35 18.26
CA LEU A 300 -16.07 -11.56 18.71
C LEU A 300 -14.58 -11.30 18.94
N LEU A 301 -13.96 -10.27 18.33
CA LEU A 301 -12.55 -9.90 18.61
C LEU A 301 -12.28 -9.72 20.11
N GLY A 302 -13.24 -9.14 20.84
CA GLY A 302 -13.10 -8.87 22.26
C GLY A 302 -13.06 -10.12 23.14
N ASN A 303 -13.47 -11.26 22.61
CA ASN A 303 -13.43 -12.54 23.33
C ASN A 303 -12.03 -13.16 23.34
N TYR A 304 -11.08 -12.59 22.60
CA TYR A 304 -9.76 -13.17 22.41
C TYR A 304 -8.66 -12.32 23.04
N SER A 305 -7.63 -12.99 23.57
CA SER A 305 -6.47 -12.35 24.20
C SER A 305 -5.63 -11.51 23.25
N ILE A 306 -5.86 -11.64 21.93
CA ILE A 306 -5.07 -10.96 20.90
C ILE A 306 -5.11 -9.43 21.00
N CYS A 307 -6.24 -8.87 21.46
CA CYS A 307 -6.41 -7.43 21.56
C CYS A 307 -5.38 -6.76 22.49
N GLN A 308 -4.71 -7.53 23.38
CA GLN A 308 -3.71 -7.03 24.33
C GLN A 308 -2.41 -6.52 23.69
N ASN A 309 -2.02 -7.07 22.53
CA ASN A 309 -0.74 -6.74 21.88
C ASN A 309 -0.88 -5.89 20.62
N ILE A 310 -2.10 -5.64 20.15
CA ILE A 310 -2.33 -4.87 18.92
C ILE A 310 -1.90 -3.41 19.12
N GLU A 311 -0.98 -2.98 18.26
CA GLU A 311 -0.51 -1.60 18.17
C GLU A 311 -1.15 -0.84 17.01
N THR A 312 -1.60 -1.54 15.97
CA THR A 312 -2.26 -0.93 14.81
C THR A 312 -3.52 -1.70 14.43
N LEU A 313 -4.65 -0.99 14.42
CA LEU A 313 -5.94 -1.48 13.94
C LEU A 313 -6.39 -0.63 12.76
N ARG A 314 -6.68 -1.26 11.63
CA ARG A 314 -7.18 -0.59 10.44
C ARG A 314 -8.46 -1.24 9.96
N ILE A 315 -9.49 -0.44 9.76
CA ILE A 315 -10.79 -0.82 9.25
C ILE A 315 -11.08 0.10 8.06
N ILE A 316 -10.97 -0.43 6.85
CA ILE A 316 -10.94 0.38 5.63
C ILE A 316 -11.92 -0.17 4.60
N SER A 317 -12.79 0.69 4.06
CA SER A 317 -13.77 0.35 3.01
C SER A 317 -14.69 -0.83 3.36
N CYS A 318 -14.91 -1.07 4.65
CA CYS A 318 -15.68 -2.20 5.17
C CYS A 318 -17.20 -1.96 5.10
N ARG A 319 -17.97 -3.05 5.25
CA ARG A 319 -19.43 -3.03 5.32
C ARG A 319 -19.95 -3.51 6.65
N ARG A 320 -21.09 -2.98 7.07
CA ARG A 320 -21.89 -3.53 8.17
C ARG A 320 -23.36 -3.63 7.79
N ASN A 321 -24.01 -4.65 8.34
CA ASN A 321 -25.46 -4.78 8.26
C ASN A 321 -26.09 -3.99 9.43
N LEU A 322 -26.97 -3.03 9.13
CA LEU A 322 -27.67 -2.22 10.14
C LEU A 322 -28.49 -3.06 11.11
N ASN A 323 -28.98 -4.22 10.67
CA ASN A 323 -29.81 -5.10 11.49
C ASN A 323 -28.99 -6.12 12.30
N ALA A 324 -27.65 -6.09 12.22
CA ALA A 324 -26.82 -7.03 12.95
C ALA A 324 -26.64 -6.58 14.41
N GLN A 325 -27.13 -7.39 15.34
CA GLN A 325 -26.98 -7.19 16.79
C GLN A 325 -25.52 -7.26 17.29
N TYR A 326 -24.56 -7.61 16.42
CA TYR A 326 -23.20 -8.03 16.80
C TYR A 326 -22.08 -7.09 16.33
N PHE A 327 -22.41 -5.91 15.79
CA PHE A 327 -21.40 -4.88 15.54
C PHE A 327 -21.19 -4.07 16.82
N SER A 328 -20.20 -4.44 17.63
CA SER A 328 -19.87 -3.73 18.88
C SER A 328 -18.43 -3.99 19.29
N PHE A 329 -17.75 -2.98 19.84
CA PHE A 329 -16.42 -3.13 20.43
C PHE A 329 -16.45 -3.13 21.96
N THR A 330 -17.62 -3.28 22.60
CA THR A 330 -17.74 -3.21 24.07
C THR A 330 -16.86 -4.20 24.82
N SER A 331 -16.69 -5.40 24.27
CA SER A 331 -15.83 -6.48 24.77
C SER A 331 -14.35 -6.30 24.41
N CYS A 332 -14.03 -5.44 23.45
CA CYS A 332 -12.66 -5.28 22.96
C CYS A 332 -11.86 -4.34 23.85
N HIS A 333 -10.62 -4.74 24.19
CA HIS A 333 -9.68 -3.88 24.91
C HIS A 333 -8.32 -3.90 24.24
N PHE A 334 -7.86 -2.72 23.81
CA PHE A 334 -6.60 -2.54 23.09
C PHE A 334 -5.62 -1.64 23.88
N PRO A 335 -5.00 -2.15 24.95
CA PRO A 335 -4.16 -1.34 25.84
C PRO A 335 -2.87 -0.83 25.20
N ARG A 336 -2.45 -1.37 24.04
CA ARG A 336 -1.23 -0.97 23.33
C ARG A 336 -1.49 -0.27 21.99
N LEU A 337 -2.74 0.08 21.69
CA LEU A 337 -3.11 0.62 20.39
C LEU A 337 -2.50 2.02 20.17
N LYS A 338 -1.54 2.11 19.26
CA LYS A 338 -0.89 3.36 18.87
C LYS A 338 -1.55 3.99 17.65
N ARG A 339 -2.10 3.18 16.75
CA ARG A 339 -2.71 3.64 15.50
C ARG A 339 -4.09 3.06 15.26
N LEU A 340 -5.04 3.94 14.94
CA LEU A 340 -6.39 3.59 14.51
C LEU A 340 -6.70 4.24 13.16
N ASP A 341 -6.88 3.42 12.13
CA ASP A 341 -7.45 3.87 10.86
C ASP A 341 -8.89 3.35 10.76
N PHE A 342 -9.85 4.24 10.61
CA PHE A 342 -11.26 3.93 10.48
C PHE A 342 -11.81 4.70 9.28
N ILE A 343 -11.82 4.07 8.10
CA ILE A 343 -11.95 4.75 6.81
C ILE A 343 -13.08 4.12 6.00
N GLY A 344 -14.13 4.89 5.71
CA GLY A 344 -15.17 4.51 4.74
C GLY A 344 -15.92 3.23 5.11
N ILE A 345 -16.87 3.34 6.05
CA ILE A 345 -17.80 2.24 6.32
C ILE A 345 -19.08 2.42 5.50
N LYS A 346 -19.47 1.35 4.82
CA LYS A 346 -20.69 1.29 4.03
C LYS A 346 -21.78 0.53 4.77
N TYR A 347 -22.98 1.08 4.74
CA TYR A 347 -24.18 0.51 5.31
C TYR A 347 -24.94 -0.23 4.24
N ASP A 348 -25.12 -1.53 4.44
CA ASP A 348 -26.04 -2.30 3.61
C ASP A 348 -27.34 -2.50 4.39
N TYR A 349 -28.46 -2.06 3.83
CA TYR A 349 -29.79 -2.42 4.29
C TYR A 349 -30.53 -3.20 3.22
N ARG A 350 -31.35 -4.15 3.69
CA ARG A 350 -32.16 -4.97 2.81
C ARG A 350 -33.47 -4.24 2.53
N THR A 351 -33.67 -3.81 1.29
CA THR A 351 -35.02 -3.50 0.80
C THR A 351 -35.71 -4.81 0.38
N HIS A 352 -37.04 -4.81 0.28
CA HIS A 352 -37.79 -6.00 -0.14
C HIS A 352 -37.35 -6.56 -1.51
N THR A 353 -36.68 -5.77 -2.34
CA THR A 353 -36.29 -6.14 -3.71
C THR A 353 -34.78 -6.10 -3.99
N SER A 354 -33.95 -5.47 -3.15
CA SER A 354 -32.50 -5.39 -3.37
C SER A 354 -31.69 -4.96 -2.13
N TRP A 355 -30.38 -5.25 -2.14
CA TRP A 355 -29.44 -4.62 -1.21
C TRP A 355 -29.11 -3.22 -1.70
N VAL A 356 -29.58 -2.21 -0.98
CA VAL A 356 -29.17 -0.82 -1.21
C VAL A 356 -28.08 -0.53 -0.20
N GLY A 357 -26.90 -0.19 -0.72
CA GLY A 357 -25.76 0.12 0.09
C GLY A 357 -25.50 1.63 0.06
N THR A 358 -25.68 2.32 1.18
CA THR A 358 -25.35 3.74 1.33
C THR A 358 -24.05 3.90 2.11
N TRP A 359 -23.21 4.83 1.69
CA TRP A 359 -22.12 5.29 2.57
C TRP A 359 -22.74 6.13 3.68
N GLY A 360 -22.29 5.94 4.91
CA GLY A 360 -22.80 6.70 6.05
C GLY A 360 -21.68 6.99 7.04
N SER A 361 -21.98 7.79 8.05
CA SER A 361 -21.06 8.09 9.14
C SER A 361 -20.51 6.80 9.76
N PRO A 362 -19.26 6.78 10.26
CA PRO A 362 -18.80 5.67 11.06
C PRO A 362 -19.79 5.45 12.23
N PRO A 363 -19.95 4.21 12.70
CA PRO A 363 -20.71 3.90 13.90
C PRO A 363 -20.11 4.66 15.11
N ILE A 364 -20.69 5.84 15.42
CA ILE A 364 -20.11 6.82 16.35
C ILE A 364 -19.98 6.23 17.75
N GLU A 365 -20.96 5.46 18.21
CA GLU A 365 -20.94 4.83 19.52
C GLU A 365 -19.78 3.83 19.63
N GLU A 366 -19.63 2.99 18.62
CA GLU A 366 -18.61 1.96 18.54
C GLU A 366 -17.21 2.56 18.37
N LEU A 367 -17.08 3.64 17.59
CA LEU A 367 -15.85 4.42 17.51
C LEU A 367 -15.53 5.07 18.87
N SER A 368 -16.52 5.64 19.55
CA SER A 368 -16.33 6.25 20.87
C SER A 368 -15.88 5.23 21.91
N ILE A 369 -16.42 4.01 21.86
CA ILE A 369 -15.97 2.88 22.68
C ILE A 369 -14.50 2.55 22.38
N LEU A 370 -14.12 2.41 21.10
CA LEU A 370 -12.73 2.16 20.72
C LEU A 370 -11.77 3.23 21.25
N LEU A 371 -12.11 4.50 21.04
CA LEU A 371 -11.31 5.64 21.51
C LEU A 371 -11.17 5.64 23.04
N THR A 372 -12.24 5.33 23.77
CA THR A 372 -12.21 5.24 25.24
C THR A 372 -11.36 4.04 25.71
N ARG A 373 -11.37 2.93 24.97
CA ARG A 373 -10.63 1.69 25.32
C ARG A 373 -9.15 1.75 24.97
N ALA A 374 -8.77 2.62 24.04
CA ALA A 374 -7.39 2.92 23.66
C ALA A 374 -6.88 4.23 24.30
N ALA A 375 -7.56 4.68 25.37
CA ALA A 375 -7.24 5.91 26.08
C ALA A 375 -5.77 5.96 26.49
N GLY A 376 -5.12 7.09 26.21
CA GLY A 376 -3.72 7.33 26.57
C GLY A 376 -2.66 6.58 25.75
N THR A 377 -3.01 5.66 24.84
CA THR A 377 -2.00 4.97 24.01
C THR A 377 -2.02 5.36 22.54
N LEU A 378 -3.16 5.87 22.05
CA LEU A 378 -3.29 6.34 20.67
C LEU A 378 -2.36 7.53 20.38
N GLN A 379 -1.63 7.41 19.28
CA GLN A 379 -0.70 8.39 18.72
C GLN A 379 -1.16 8.85 17.33
N GLU A 380 -1.72 7.93 16.54
CA GLU A 380 -2.22 8.15 15.19
C GLU A 380 -3.70 7.80 15.07
N VAL A 381 -4.49 8.75 14.61
CA VAL A 381 -5.92 8.54 14.35
C VAL A 381 -6.25 9.05 12.96
N ASN A 382 -6.75 8.16 12.11
CA ASN A 382 -7.20 8.49 10.77
C ASN A 382 -8.67 8.11 10.59
N LEU A 383 -9.53 9.11 10.60
CA LEU A 383 -10.97 8.96 10.42
C LEU A 383 -11.34 9.36 8.99
N GLY A 384 -11.34 8.39 8.08
CA GLY A 384 -11.51 8.63 6.65
C GLY A 384 -12.93 8.37 6.13
N LEU A 385 -13.22 8.95 4.96
CA LEU A 385 -14.42 8.86 4.12
C LEU A 385 -15.79 8.88 4.86
N TRP A 386 -16.59 9.92 4.61
CA TRP A 386 -18.02 10.04 4.96
C TRP A 386 -18.37 10.25 6.44
N ILE A 387 -17.50 10.88 7.22
CA ILE A 387 -17.88 11.34 8.57
C ILE A 387 -18.77 12.56 8.41
N THR A 388 -20.06 12.39 8.67
CA THR A 388 -21.07 13.47 8.60
C THR A 388 -21.33 14.14 9.96
N ASP A 389 -20.73 13.61 11.02
CA ASP A 389 -20.89 14.07 12.39
C ASP A 389 -19.56 13.86 13.14
N ILE A 390 -18.57 14.70 12.81
CA ILE A 390 -17.29 14.72 13.51
C ILE A 390 -17.42 15.35 14.91
N GLU A 391 -18.46 16.19 15.10
CA GLU A 391 -18.77 16.89 16.34
C GLU A 391 -19.02 15.92 17.50
N SER A 392 -19.68 14.79 17.24
CA SER A 392 -19.91 13.76 18.27
C SER A 392 -18.65 12.97 18.64
N VAL A 393 -17.67 12.84 17.73
CA VAL A 393 -16.46 12.03 17.95
C VAL A 393 -15.35 12.82 18.65
N LEU A 394 -15.21 14.11 18.31
CA LEU A 394 -14.12 14.95 18.81
C LEU A 394 -14.05 15.06 20.34
N PRO A 395 -15.16 15.28 21.09
CA PRO A 395 -15.11 15.34 22.54
C PRO A 395 -14.53 14.09 23.18
N THR A 396 -14.90 12.91 22.68
CA THR A 396 -14.37 11.62 23.16
C THR A 396 -12.88 11.50 22.84
N LEU A 397 -12.48 11.83 21.60
CA LEU A 397 -11.09 11.78 21.18
C LEU A 397 -10.20 12.71 22.04
N MET A 398 -10.62 13.96 22.24
CA MET A 398 -9.87 14.94 23.04
C MET A 398 -9.82 14.54 24.53
N LYS A 399 -10.90 13.99 25.07
CA LYS A 399 -10.98 13.61 26.49
C LYS A 399 -10.09 12.40 26.81
N TYR A 400 -10.06 11.39 25.95
CA TYR A 400 -9.42 10.11 26.27
C TYR A 400 -8.09 9.87 25.54
N CYS A 401 -7.85 10.50 24.39
CA CYS A 401 -6.68 10.24 23.54
C CYS A 401 -5.70 11.43 23.53
N THR A 402 -5.18 11.77 24.70
CA THR A 402 -4.32 12.96 24.91
C THR A 402 -2.94 12.87 24.25
N ASN A 403 -2.50 11.67 23.86
CA ASN A 403 -1.19 11.41 23.24
C ASN A 403 -1.23 11.40 21.69
N VAL A 404 -2.35 11.79 21.08
CA VAL A 404 -2.48 11.85 19.62
C VAL A 404 -1.54 12.93 19.08
N THR A 405 -0.56 12.49 18.27
CA THR A 405 0.41 13.34 17.58
C THR A 405 0.05 13.53 16.11
N ARG A 406 -0.72 12.60 15.53
CA ARG A 406 -1.13 12.64 14.13
C ARG A 406 -2.62 12.40 14.00
N PHE A 407 -3.32 13.37 13.45
CA PHE A 407 -4.75 13.29 13.19
C PHE A 407 -5.03 13.53 11.71
N SER A 408 -5.82 12.64 11.11
CA SER A 408 -6.30 12.76 9.74
C SER A 408 -7.81 12.57 9.71
N ALA A 409 -8.51 13.44 8.97
CA ALA A 409 -9.94 13.31 8.75
C ALA A 409 -10.31 13.59 7.29
N THR A 410 -11.28 12.83 6.77
CA THR A 410 -11.96 13.16 5.50
C THR A 410 -13.40 13.57 5.78
N LEU A 411 -13.71 14.83 5.52
CA LEU A 411 -14.96 15.48 5.92
C LEU A 411 -15.84 15.75 4.69
N THR A 412 -17.14 15.56 4.82
CA THR A 412 -18.09 15.77 3.72
C THR A 412 -18.71 17.16 3.73
N ARG A 413 -18.82 17.81 4.90
CA ARG A 413 -19.46 19.13 5.03
C ARG A 413 -18.42 20.21 5.36
N ALA A 414 -18.64 21.42 4.86
CA ALA A 414 -17.77 22.57 5.13
C ALA A 414 -17.72 22.92 6.62
N GLU A 415 -18.87 22.83 7.29
CA GLU A 415 -19.01 23.11 8.72
C GLU A 415 -18.18 22.16 9.60
N ASP A 416 -18.05 20.88 9.21
CA ASP A 416 -17.25 19.90 9.94
C ASP A 416 -15.77 20.29 9.98
N VAL A 417 -15.26 20.91 8.91
CA VAL A 417 -13.89 21.44 8.85
C VAL A 417 -13.70 22.49 9.93
N LEU A 418 -14.68 23.39 10.10
CA LEU A 418 -14.59 24.48 11.07
C LEU A 418 -14.80 23.99 12.50
N ILE A 419 -15.70 23.03 12.72
CA ILE A 419 -15.86 22.32 14.00
C ILE A 419 -14.53 21.69 14.39
N LEU A 420 -13.90 20.93 13.47
CA LEU A 420 -12.59 20.33 13.71
C LEU A 420 -11.54 21.39 14.05
N LEU A 421 -11.40 22.44 13.24
CA LEU A 421 -10.43 23.52 13.46
C LEU A 421 -10.64 24.22 14.81
N HIS A 422 -11.90 24.39 15.24
CA HIS A 422 -12.24 24.95 16.55
C HIS A 422 -11.83 24.02 17.70
N SER A 423 -12.09 22.71 17.53
CA SER A 423 -11.76 21.68 18.52
C SER A 423 -10.26 21.37 18.62
N LEU A 424 -9.42 21.81 17.68
CA LEU A 424 -7.98 21.52 17.72
C LEU A 424 -7.30 21.94 19.02
N ARG A 425 -7.81 22.96 19.71
CA ARG A 425 -7.29 23.43 21.02
C ARG A 425 -7.33 22.36 22.10
N GLY A 426 -8.21 21.36 21.98
CA GLY A 426 -8.28 20.25 22.92
C GLY A 426 -7.18 19.20 22.71
N PHE A 427 -6.45 19.24 21.59
CA PHE A 427 -5.31 18.36 21.36
C PHE A 427 -4.03 19.00 21.89
N THR A 428 -3.40 18.36 22.88
CA THR A 428 -2.21 18.91 23.55
C THR A 428 -0.89 18.50 22.89
N GLN A 429 -0.87 17.39 22.13
CA GLN A 429 0.34 16.81 21.53
C GLN A 429 0.31 16.74 19.99
N LEU A 430 -0.72 17.28 19.35
CA LEU A 430 -0.95 17.11 17.92
C LEU A 430 0.09 17.85 17.06
N THR A 431 1.03 17.13 16.46
CA THR A 431 2.07 17.72 15.60
C THR A 431 1.72 17.68 14.12
N GLU A 432 0.89 16.73 13.68
CA GLU A 432 0.48 16.60 12.28
C GLU A 432 -1.04 16.56 12.14
N LEU A 433 -1.58 17.46 11.31
CA LEU A 433 -2.99 17.54 10.97
C LEU A 433 -3.18 17.37 9.46
N SER A 434 -4.03 16.44 9.07
CA SER A 434 -4.46 16.25 7.69
C SER A 434 -5.97 16.33 7.56
N ILE A 435 -6.46 17.27 6.77
CA ILE A 435 -7.88 17.44 6.49
C ILE A 435 -8.08 17.22 5.01
N SER A 436 -9.00 16.34 4.65
CA SER A 436 -9.42 16.12 3.28
C SER A 436 -10.92 16.33 3.15
N SER A 437 -11.40 16.73 1.98
CA SER A 437 -12.84 16.83 1.72
C SER A 437 -13.21 16.20 0.38
N LEU A 438 -14.31 15.45 0.38
CA LEU A 438 -14.84 14.77 -0.80
C LEU A 438 -15.74 15.65 -1.66
N ASN A 439 -16.24 16.74 -1.09
CA ASN A 439 -17.13 17.64 -1.81
C ASN A 439 -16.35 18.87 -2.24
N VAL A 440 -16.67 19.33 -3.45
CA VAL A 440 -16.20 20.62 -3.93
C VAL A 440 -16.82 21.70 -3.04
N LEU A 441 -16.05 22.21 -2.09
CA LEU A 441 -16.50 23.29 -1.23
C LEU A 441 -16.48 24.56 -2.07
N SER A 442 -17.65 25.17 -2.29
CA SER A 442 -17.68 26.46 -2.97
C SER A 442 -16.99 27.49 -2.08
N THR A 443 -16.32 28.46 -2.71
CA THR A 443 -15.76 29.62 -1.99
C THR A 443 -16.83 30.29 -1.13
N GLN A 444 -18.09 30.31 -1.58
CA GLN A 444 -19.19 30.92 -0.86
C GLN A 444 -19.58 30.12 0.38
N ASP A 445 -19.56 28.78 0.35
CA ASP A 445 -19.83 27.96 1.54
C ASP A 445 -18.77 28.21 2.60
N VAL A 446 -17.50 28.17 2.20
CA VAL A 446 -16.40 28.45 3.11
C VAL A 446 -16.50 29.89 3.64
N LEU A 447 -16.82 30.88 2.81
CA LEU A 447 -16.96 32.29 3.23
C LEU A 447 -18.20 32.54 4.10
N THR A 448 -19.30 31.82 3.89
CA THR A 448 -20.56 31.97 4.64
C THR A 448 -20.43 31.34 6.01
N VAL A 449 -19.83 30.15 6.09
CA VAL A 449 -19.51 29.57 7.41
C VAL A 449 -18.35 30.32 8.06
N TYR A 450 -17.40 30.85 7.28
CA TYR A 450 -16.37 31.74 7.79
C TYR A 450 -16.91 33.01 8.43
N SER A 451 -17.89 33.69 7.81
CA SER A 451 -18.41 34.95 8.35
C SER A 451 -19.11 34.76 9.70
N SER A 452 -19.74 33.59 9.93
CA SER A 452 -20.36 33.25 11.21
C SER A 452 -19.33 32.95 12.31
N TYR A 453 -18.17 32.34 11.98
CA TYR A 453 -17.10 32.07 12.96
C TYR A 453 -16.12 33.25 13.16
N ARG A 454 -15.96 34.12 12.15
CA ARG A 454 -15.15 35.34 12.22
C ARG A 454 -15.58 36.28 13.35
N ALA A 455 -16.89 36.34 13.63
CA ALA A 455 -17.43 37.15 14.72
C ALA A 455 -16.98 36.68 16.12
N LYS A 456 -16.42 35.47 16.25
CA LYS A 456 -16.11 34.85 17.55
C LYS A 456 -14.61 34.70 17.88
N ASN A 457 -13.67 35.12 17.01
CA ASN A 457 -12.21 34.96 17.23
C ASN A 457 -11.78 33.51 17.63
N MET A 458 -12.52 32.51 17.17
CA MET A 458 -12.54 31.19 17.82
C MET A 458 -11.68 30.11 17.14
N ILE A 459 -11.05 30.41 16.00
CA ILE A 459 -10.28 29.44 15.23
C ILE A 459 -8.80 29.83 15.29
N SER A 460 -7.99 29.02 15.97
CA SER A 460 -6.54 29.15 15.99
C SER A 460 -5.93 27.76 15.85
N VAL A 461 -5.07 27.58 14.85
CA VAL A 461 -4.27 26.37 14.71
C VAL A 461 -3.31 26.30 15.90
N PRO A 462 -3.33 25.21 16.70
CA PRO A 462 -2.43 25.05 17.84
C PRO A 462 -0.96 25.29 17.46
N SER A 463 -0.23 26.01 18.32
CA SER A 463 1.13 26.45 18.05
C SER A 463 2.17 25.32 17.94
N HIS A 464 1.83 24.13 18.44
CA HIS A 464 2.64 22.92 18.41
C HIS A 464 2.55 22.14 17.09
N ILE A 465 1.60 22.46 16.21
CA ILE A 465 1.47 21.80 14.91
C ILE A 465 2.69 22.14 14.05
N ARG A 466 3.28 21.09 13.46
CA ARG A 466 4.44 21.15 12.55
C ARG A 466 4.07 20.82 11.13
N LYS A 467 3.09 19.93 10.92
CA LYS A 467 2.64 19.54 9.59
C LYS A 467 1.16 19.81 9.42
N LEU A 468 0.81 20.53 8.35
CA LEU A 468 -0.57 20.84 8.00
C LEU A 468 -0.84 20.41 6.54
N SER A 469 -1.78 19.48 6.36
CA SER A 469 -2.26 19.06 5.04
C SER A 469 -3.74 19.41 4.87
N ILE A 470 -4.08 20.08 3.78
CA ILE A 470 -5.46 20.46 3.43
C ILE A 470 -5.74 20.02 1.99
N ASP A 471 -6.23 18.79 1.88
CA ASP A 471 -6.54 18.10 0.64
C ASP A 471 -8.03 18.21 0.33
N THR A 472 -8.48 19.43 0.08
CA THR A 472 -9.88 19.75 -0.20
C THR A 472 -10.04 20.24 -1.63
N GLU A 473 -11.07 19.77 -2.33
CA GLU A 473 -11.42 20.27 -3.67
C GLU A 473 -12.06 21.66 -3.57
N TRP A 474 -11.29 22.72 -3.31
CA TRP A 474 -11.85 24.09 -3.34
C TRP A 474 -11.83 24.63 -4.76
N THR A 475 -12.95 25.19 -5.21
CA THR A 475 -12.99 25.92 -6.49
C THR A 475 -12.06 27.14 -6.49
N SER A 476 -11.70 27.65 -5.31
CA SER A 476 -10.64 28.65 -5.12
C SER A 476 -9.97 28.46 -3.75
N ILE A 477 -8.80 27.80 -3.72
CA ILE A 477 -8.07 27.55 -2.47
C ILE A 477 -7.58 28.86 -1.80
N ARG A 478 -7.47 29.93 -2.59
CA ARG A 478 -6.65 31.11 -2.29
C ARG A 478 -7.06 31.83 -1.01
N GLU A 479 -8.33 32.23 -0.93
CA GLU A 479 -8.80 33.06 0.18
C GLU A 479 -8.84 32.31 1.51
N PRO A 480 -9.37 31.06 1.58
CA PRO A 480 -9.39 30.39 2.86
C PRO A 480 -8.00 29.90 3.29
N LEU A 481 -7.07 29.58 2.36
CA LEU A 481 -5.67 29.30 2.69
C LEU A 481 -4.96 30.56 3.24
N ARG A 482 -5.12 31.70 2.56
CA ARG A 482 -4.58 33.00 3.02
C ARG A 482 -5.09 33.32 4.41
N TRP A 483 -6.38 33.13 4.65
CA TRP A 483 -6.98 33.42 5.93
C TRP A 483 -6.48 32.49 7.04
N LEU A 484 -6.47 31.17 6.80
CA LEU A 484 -6.02 30.18 7.77
C LEU A 484 -4.58 30.47 8.18
N LEU A 485 -3.70 30.67 7.19
CA LEU A 485 -2.31 30.98 7.46
C LEU A 485 -2.15 32.35 8.10
N LYS A 486 -2.97 33.35 7.78
CA LYS A 486 -2.96 34.66 8.46
C LYS A 486 -3.21 34.55 9.97
N HIS A 487 -3.95 33.55 10.45
CA HIS A 487 -4.24 33.36 11.88
C HIS A 487 -3.54 32.12 12.48
N CYS A 488 -2.65 31.50 11.72
CA CYS A 488 -1.84 30.40 12.18
C CYS A 488 -0.59 30.93 12.91
N GLU A 489 -0.51 30.69 14.22
CA GLU A 489 0.66 31.03 15.05
C GLU A 489 1.68 29.87 15.12
N ALA A 490 1.29 28.69 14.63
CA ALA A 490 2.18 27.53 14.58
C ALA A 490 3.40 27.83 13.70
N LYS A 491 4.56 27.29 14.08
CA LYS A 491 5.75 27.27 13.23
C LYS A 491 5.75 25.98 12.43
N LEU A 492 5.09 26.00 11.28
CA LEU A 492 4.95 24.83 10.42
C LEU A 492 6.29 24.48 9.74
N ASP A 493 6.62 23.19 9.73
CA ASP A 493 7.73 22.58 8.99
C ASP A 493 7.28 22.15 7.59
N VAL A 494 6.04 21.69 7.46
CA VAL A 494 5.49 21.17 6.20
C VAL A 494 4.06 21.65 6.00
N ILE A 495 3.78 22.17 4.81
CA ILE A 495 2.43 22.53 4.37
C ILE A 495 2.13 21.80 3.07
N SER A 496 1.02 21.08 3.00
CA SER A 496 0.52 20.49 1.76
C SER A 496 -0.93 20.84 1.48
N TRP A 497 -1.26 21.02 0.21
CA TRP A 497 -2.64 21.30 -0.22
C TRP A 497 -2.87 20.86 -1.66
N ILE A 498 -4.14 20.75 -2.05
CA ILE A 498 -4.58 20.54 -3.43
C ILE A 498 -5.04 21.87 -4.02
N CYS A 499 -4.59 22.21 -5.23
CA CYS A 499 -5.09 23.36 -5.98
C CYS A 499 -5.09 23.13 -7.48
N THR A 500 -5.73 24.03 -8.22
CA THR A 500 -5.64 24.03 -9.68
C THR A 500 -4.23 24.47 -10.14
N LEU A 501 -3.81 24.05 -11.34
CA LEU A 501 -2.56 24.52 -11.97
C LEU A 501 -2.48 26.06 -12.07
N ASN A 502 -3.63 26.71 -12.27
CA ASN A 502 -3.71 28.17 -12.39
C ASN A 502 -3.50 28.90 -11.05
N ASP A 503 -3.66 28.20 -9.92
CA ASP A 503 -3.55 28.77 -8.57
C ASP A 503 -2.18 28.58 -7.92
N VAL A 504 -1.32 27.72 -8.49
CA VAL A 504 -0.02 27.34 -7.93
C VAL A 504 0.81 28.57 -7.56
N LYS A 505 0.92 29.54 -8.47
CA LYS A 505 1.74 30.76 -8.26
C LYS A 505 1.19 31.62 -7.12
N GLN A 506 -0.12 31.81 -7.04
CA GLN A 506 -0.74 32.64 -6.00
C GLN A 506 -0.70 31.94 -4.63
N SER A 507 -0.95 30.63 -4.59
CA SER A 507 -0.84 29.84 -3.35
C SER A 507 0.58 29.83 -2.81
N LEU A 508 1.59 29.67 -3.67
CA LEU A 508 3.00 29.80 -3.27
C LEU A 508 3.35 31.20 -2.75
N LYS A 509 2.73 32.27 -3.28
CA LYS A 509 2.90 33.61 -2.73
C LYS A 509 2.35 33.71 -1.30
N ILE A 510 1.17 33.16 -1.04
CA ILE A 510 0.57 33.12 0.29
C ILE A 510 1.48 32.37 1.28
N ILE A 511 2.04 31.22 0.86
CA ILE A 511 2.96 30.42 1.67
C ILE A 511 4.25 31.17 1.96
N LYS A 512 4.80 31.89 0.98
CA LYS A 512 5.96 32.76 1.16
C LYS A 512 5.67 33.86 2.19
N ASP A 513 4.54 34.55 2.05
CA ASP A 513 4.13 35.60 3.00
C ASP A 513 4.03 35.05 4.44
N TYR A 514 3.44 33.87 4.61
CA TYR A 514 3.38 33.17 5.88
C TYR A 514 4.77 32.77 6.41
N SER A 515 5.63 32.20 5.56
CA SER A 515 6.98 31.75 5.93
C SER A 515 7.85 32.89 6.44
N MET A 516 7.82 34.06 5.78
CA MET A 516 8.54 35.26 6.21
C MET A 516 8.08 35.72 7.58
N ARG A 517 6.77 35.68 7.84
CA ARG A 517 6.20 36.08 9.13
C ARG A 517 6.64 35.18 10.28
N ILE A 518 6.84 33.89 10.04
CA ILE A 518 7.31 32.94 11.06
C ILE A 518 8.84 32.76 11.08
N GLY A 519 9.58 33.53 10.27
CA GLY A 519 11.05 33.49 10.19
C GLY A 519 11.59 32.21 9.55
N ARG A 520 10.97 31.73 8.46
CA ARG A 520 11.36 30.52 7.74
C ARG A 520 11.49 30.74 6.23
N ILE A 521 12.34 29.92 5.60
CA ILE A 521 12.53 29.90 4.15
C ILE A 521 11.70 28.78 3.51
N VAL A 522 11.06 29.09 2.39
CA VAL A 522 10.39 28.11 1.52
C VAL A 522 11.40 27.32 0.70
N GLN A 523 11.47 26.00 0.90
CA GLN A 523 12.21 25.10 0.00
C GLN A 523 11.48 24.92 -1.35
N LYS A 524 12.17 24.32 -2.33
CA LYS A 524 11.59 24.00 -3.63
C LYS A 524 10.32 23.13 -3.43
N PRO A 525 9.15 23.57 -3.95
CA PRO A 525 7.92 22.82 -3.77
C PRO A 525 7.99 21.48 -4.51
N HIS A 526 7.47 20.44 -3.87
CA HIS A 526 7.19 19.17 -4.53
C HIS A 526 5.75 19.21 -5.07
N VAL A 527 5.60 18.98 -6.37
CA VAL A 527 4.31 19.03 -7.06
C VAL A 527 4.00 17.66 -7.61
N THR A 528 2.87 17.10 -7.20
CA THR A 528 2.38 15.79 -7.63
C THR A 528 1.02 15.97 -8.32
N GLY A 529 0.91 15.53 -9.58
CA GLY A 529 -0.34 15.58 -10.33
C GLY A 529 -1.36 14.54 -9.86
N ASN A 530 -2.64 14.84 -10.01
CA ASN A 530 -3.71 13.87 -9.77
C ASN A 530 -4.10 13.18 -11.11
N PRO A 531 -3.92 11.86 -11.26
CA PRO A 531 -4.23 11.17 -12.51
C PRO A 531 -5.74 11.15 -12.83
N ALA A 532 -6.61 11.22 -11.82
CA ALA A 532 -8.06 11.29 -12.02
C ALA A 532 -8.53 12.71 -12.40
N PHE A 533 -7.77 13.74 -12.01
CA PHE A 533 -8.11 15.14 -12.23
C PHE A 533 -6.86 15.92 -12.68
N PRO A 534 -6.54 15.93 -13.99
CA PRO A 534 -5.28 16.48 -14.51
C PRO A 534 -5.04 17.95 -14.16
N ASP A 535 -6.11 18.71 -13.95
CA ASP A 535 -6.04 20.13 -13.61
C ASP A 535 -5.73 20.38 -12.12
N LEU A 536 -5.81 19.34 -11.28
CA LEU A 536 -5.52 19.39 -9.86
C LEU A 536 -4.11 18.85 -9.58
N VAL A 537 -3.36 19.64 -8.84
CA VAL A 537 -2.04 19.25 -8.32
C VAL A 537 -2.04 19.33 -6.81
N ARG A 538 -1.44 18.33 -6.18
CA ARG A 538 -1.05 18.41 -4.77
C ARG A 538 0.33 19.06 -4.70
N ILE A 539 0.44 20.09 -3.88
CA ILE A 539 1.70 20.77 -3.60
C ILE A 539 2.08 20.45 -2.17
N GLU A 540 3.35 20.10 -1.96
CA GLU A 540 3.97 20.02 -0.65
C GLU A 540 5.17 20.98 -0.59
N VAL A 541 5.22 21.77 0.48
CA VAL A 541 6.28 22.73 0.74
C VAL A 541 6.89 22.46 2.10
N LYS A 542 8.22 22.32 2.12
CA LYS A 542 9.02 22.28 3.34
C LYS A 542 9.50 23.69 3.71
N LEU A 543 9.41 24.04 4.98
CA LEU A 543 9.81 25.33 5.54
C LEU A 543 10.97 25.11 6.52
N CYS A 544 12.13 25.70 6.25
CA CYS A 544 13.33 25.55 7.08
C CYS A 544 13.67 26.84 7.81
N GLU A 545 14.40 26.72 8.92
CA GLU A 545 14.97 27.90 9.57
C GLU A 545 16.00 28.56 8.64
N GLU A 546 16.10 29.88 8.69
CA GLU A 546 17.23 30.58 8.08
C GLU A 546 18.49 30.12 8.79
N ASP A 547 19.30 29.28 8.14
CA ASP A 547 20.63 28.97 8.62
C ASP A 547 21.43 30.27 8.71
N LYS A 548 21.53 30.82 9.93
CA LYS A 548 22.34 32.00 10.25
C LYS A 548 23.82 31.86 9.88
N LYS A 549 24.25 30.69 9.37
CA LYS A 549 25.61 30.41 8.92
C LYS A 549 25.83 30.58 7.41
N ALA A 550 24.79 30.75 6.59
CA ALA A 550 24.99 31.00 5.15
C ALA A 550 25.44 32.46 4.84
N GLY A 551 25.35 33.36 5.82
CA GLY A 551 25.71 34.78 5.67
C GLY A 551 27.22 35.09 5.69
N GLU A 552 28.09 34.10 5.93
CA GLU A 552 29.55 34.30 5.87
C GLU A 552 30.23 33.61 4.67
N GLU A 553 29.53 32.72 3.94
CA GLU A 553 30.11 32.05 2.76
C GLU A 553 29.69 32.67 1.41
N GLU A 554 28.63 33.49 1.35
CA GLU A 554 28.17 34.12 0.10
C GLU A 554 28.96 35.38 -0.33
N MET A 555 29.94 35.83 0.46
CA MET A 555 30.86 36.92 0.07
C MET A 555 32.18 36.43 -0.55
N GLY A 556 32.28 35.13 -0.83
CA GLY A 556 33.53 34.47 -1.20
C GLY A 556 33.48 33.56 -2.42
N MET A 557 32.59 33.73 -3.40
CA MET A 557 32.74 33.02 -4.68
C MET A 557 32.13 33.78 -5.86
N THR A 558 32.87 34.78 -6.34
CA THR A 558 32.84 35.18 -7.75
C THR A 558 34.18 34.76 -8.37
N ARG A 559 34.10 34.10 -9.54
CA ARG A 559 35.14 33.83 -10.57
C ARG A 559 35.58 32.36 -10.74
N HIS A 560 35.07 31.77 -11.83
CA HIS A 560 35.70 30.92 -12.88
C HIS A 560 34.72 29.80 -13.30
N PHE A 561 34.06 29.88 -14.47
CA PHE A 561 34.47 29.32 -15.80
C PHE A 561 34.87 27.83 -15.68
N PHE A 562 34.27 26.82 -16.31
CA PHE A 562 33.54 26.65 -17.58
C PHE A 562 32.41 25.63 -17.44
#